data_AF-A0A973G306-F1
#
_entry.id   AF-A0A973G306-F1
#
_cell.length_a   1.000
_cell.length_b   1.000
_cell.length_c   1.000
_cell.angle_alpha   90.00
_cell.angle_beta   90.00
_cell.angle_gamma   90.00
#
_symmetry.space_group_name_H-M   'P 1'
#
loop_
_entity.id
_entity.type
_entity.pdbx_description
1 polymer ?
#
loop_
_entity_poly.entity_id
_entity_poly.type
_entity_poly.pdbx_seq_one_letter_code
_entity_poly.pdbx_strand_id
1 'polypeptide(L)' 'LSPLKEIKDINEIEVGVHGIYIVKGFHSGLLLPQVAREYKWDRMTFLEETCYKAGLHPGAWRDKDTTIYIFSADIID' A
#
# COMPACT_ATOMS: atom_id res chain seq x y z
N LEU A 1 -5.82 10.87 -9.27
CA LEU A 1 -4.97 9.71 -8.91
C LEU A 1 -3.92 9.56 -10.00
N SER A 2 -2.65 9.40 -9.63
CA SER A 2 -1.62 8.99 -10.59
C SER A 2 -1.90 7.56 -11.09
N PRO A 3 -1.35 7.16 -12.24
CA PRO A 3 -1.30 5.75 -12.62
C PRO A 3 -0.62 4.91 -11.53
N LEU A 4 -1.01 3.63 -11.43
CA LEU A 4 -0.35 2.66 -10.56
C LEU A 4 1.08 2.40 -11.05
N LYS A 5 2.04 2.50 -10.15
CA LYS A 5 3.44 2.12 -10.39
C LYS A 5 3.77 0.88 -9.56
N GLU A 6 4.13 -0.21 -10.23
CA GLU A 6 4.66 -1.40 -9.55
C GLU A 6 6.03 -1.08 -8.94
N ILE A 7 6.25 -1.52 -7.70
CA ILE A 7 7.54 -1.37 -7.00
C ILE A 7 8.09 -2.73 -6.58
N LYS A 8 9.43 -2.79 -6.47
CA LYS A 8 10.15 -3.97 -5.96
C LYS A 8 10.90 -3.68 -4.66
N ASP A 9 11.17 -2.40 -4.38
CA ASP A 9 11.72 -1.96 -3.11
C ASP A 9 10.67 -1.14 -2.34
N ILE A 10 10.34 -1.59 -1.14
CA ILE A 10 9.39 -0.88 -0.27
C ILE A 10 9.90 0.51 0.14
N ASN A 11 11.20 0.79 0.02
CA ASN A 11 11.75 2.11 0.30
C ASN A 11 11.24 3.19 -0.68
N GLU A 12 10.67 2.80 -1.83
CA GLU A 12 9.98 3.72 -2.75
C GLU A 12 8.65 4.25 -2.18
N ILE A 13 8.16 3.69 -1.06
CA ILE A 13 6.94 4.15 -0.40
C ILE A 13 7.25 5.38 0.46
N GLU A 14 6.68 6.51 0.08
CA GLU A 14 6.65 7.75 0.85
C GLU A 14 5.31 7.85 1.60
N VAL A 15 5.37 7.69 2.92
CA VAL A 15 4.19 7.69 3.79
C VAL A 15 3.51 9.06 3.74
N GLY A 16 2.19 9.05 3.51
CA GLY A 16 1.38 10.26 3.40
C GLY A 16 1.41 10.95 2.04
N VAL A 17 2.23 10.46 1.11
CA VAL A 17 2.27 10.86 -0.31
C VAL A 17 1.70 9.73 -1.18
N HIS A 18 2.16 8.51 -0.96
CA HIS A 18 1.74 7.33 -1.70
C HIS A 18 0.59 6.59 -0.99
N GLY A 19 -0.39 6.14 -1.77
CA GLY A 19 -1.28 5.04 -1.43
C GLY A 19 -0.64 3.72 -1.84
N ILE A 20 -1.08 2.62 -1.22
CA ILE A 20 -0.59 1.27 -1.52
C ILE A 20 -1.75 0.45 -2.07
N TYR A 21 -1.49 -0.30 -3.13
CA TYR A 21 -2.36 -1.34 -3.64
C TYR A 21 -1.60 -2.67 -3.69
N ILE A 22 -2.11 -3.68 -2.99
CA ILE A 22 -1.52 -5.02 -2.91
C ILE A 22 -2.42 -6.00 -3.66
N VAL A 23 -1.80 -6.86 -4.46
CA VAL A 23 -2.49 -7.92 -5.22
C VAL A 23 -1.76 -9.25 -5.02
N LYS A 24 -2.52 -10.32 -4.74
CA LYS A 24 -2.04 -11.70 -4.64
C LYS A 24 -3.12 -12.69 -5.09
N GLY A 25 -3.02 -13.20 -6.32
CA GLY A 25 -4.05 -14.05 -6.92
C GLY A 25 -5.41 -13.33 -6.97
N PHE A 26 -6.43 -13.88 -6.31
CA PHE A 26 -7.77 -13.28 -6.22
C PHE A 26 -7.93 -12.25 -5.09
N HIS A 27 -6.89 -12.06 -4.26
CA HIS A 27 -6.90 -11.13 -3.14
C HIS A 27 -6.34 -9.77 -3.59
N SER A 28 -7.02 -8.70 -3.22
CA SER A 28 -6.50 -7.36 -3.44
C SER A 28 -7.03 -6.35 -2.42
N GLY A 29 -6.20 -5.38 -2.07
CA GLY A 29 -6.50 -4.38 -1.05
C GLY A 29 -5.77 -3.08 -1.32
N LEU A 30 -6.47 -1.97 -1.12
CA LEU A 30 -5.96 -0.62 -1.39
C LEU A 30 -6.19 0.27 -0.17
N LEU A 31 -5.17 1.06 0.19
CA LEU A 31 -5.29 2.15 1.15
C LEU A 31 -4.75 3.46 0.56
N LEU A 32 -5.49 4.54 0.80
CA LEU A 32 -5.17 5.87 0.29
C LEU A 32 -4.05 6.54 1.13
N PRO A 33 -3.30 7.51 0.55
CA PRO A 33 -2.20 8.18 1.24
C PRO A 33 -2.58 8.77 2.61
N GLN A 34 -3.77 9.37 2.73
CA GLN A 34 -4.21 10.03 3.96
C GLN A 34 -4.42 9.08 5.13
N VAL A 35 -4.75 7.81 4.87
CA VAL A 35 -5.01 6.85 5.94
C VAL A 35 -3.75 6.69 6.80
N ALA A 36 -2.57 6.57 6.17
CA ALA A 36 -1.33 6.46 6.93
C ALA A 36 -1.04 7.72 7.78
N ARG A 37 -1.42 8.92 7.31
CA ARG A 37 -1.26 10.17 8.07
C ARG A 37 -2.21 10.25 9.26
N GLU A 38 -3.49 9.97 9.03
CA GLU A 38 -4.55 10.04 10.06
C GLU A 38 -4.26 9.09 11.23
N TYR A 39 -3.83 7.87 10.93
CA TYR A 39 -3.51 6.85 11.93
C TYR A 39 -2.05 6.89 12.41
N LYS A 40 -1.24 7.83 11.91
CA LYS A 40 0.19 7.97 12.24
C LYS A 40 0.98 6.68 12.03
N TRP A 41 0.67 5.96 10.97
CA TRP A 41 1.35 4.73 10.62
C TRP A 41 2.70 5.00 9.99
N ASP A 42 3.66 4.12 10.27
CA ASP A 42 4.88 4.04 9.50
C ASP A 42 4.68 3.19 8.24
N ARG A 43 5.72 3.11 7.40
CA ARG A 43 5.70 2.33 6.16
C ARG A 43 5.35 0.86 6.40
N MET A 44 5.87 0.28 7.47
CA MET A 44 5.71 -1.13 7.78
C MET A 44 4.27 -1.45 8.15
N THR A 45 3.70 -0.66 9.07
CA THR A 45 2.31 -0.75 9.47
C THR A 45 1.39 -0.51 8.28
N PHE A 46 1.70 0.47 7.42
CA PHE A 46 0.88 0.75 6.26
C PHE A 46 0.83 -0.40 5.24
N LEU A 47 1.97 -1.08 5.01
CA LEU A 47 2.03 -2.30 4.20
C LEU A 47 1.21 -3.44 4.83
N GLU A 48 1.40 -3.67 6.13
CA GLU A 48 0.75 -4.74 6.88
C GLU A 48 -0.78 -4.56 6.92
N GLU A 49 -1.26 -3.34 7.14
CA GLU A 49 -2.67 -2.98 7.08
C GLU A 49 -3.24 -3.08 5.66
N THR A 50 -2.45 -2.78 4.64
CA THR A 50 -2.88 -2.99 3.24
C THR A 50 -3.00 -4.48 2.91
N CYS A 51 -2.09 -5.32 3.42
CA CYS A 51 -2.22 -6.79 3.33
C CYS A 51 -3.49 -7.27 4.03
N TYR A 52 -3.74 -6.79 5.25
CA TYR A 52 -4.95 -7.13 5.99
C TYR A 52 -6.22 -6.72 5.23
N LYS A 53 -6.24 -5.52 4.64
CA LYS A 53 -7.36 -5.05 3.79
C LYS A 53 -7.54 -5.86 2.52
N ALA A 54 -6.47 -6.49 2.02
CA ALA A 54 -6.54 -7.43 0.91
C ALA A 54 -7.09 -8.81 1.32
N GLY A 55 -7.40 -9.04 2.60
CA GLY A 55 -7.77 -10.35 3.13
C GLY A 55 -6.57 -11.29 3.28
N LEU A 56 -5.35 -10.75 3.41
CA LEU A 56 -4.11 -11.49 3.53
C LEU A 56 -3.52 -11.37 4.93
N HIS A 57 -2.60 -12.28 5.27
CA HIS A 57 -1.77 -12.15 6.46
C HIS A 57 -0.88 -10.88 6.36
N PRO A 58 -0.64 -10.13 7.46
CA PRO A 58 0.11 -8.86 7.43
C PRO A 58 1.48 -8.92 6.73
N GLY A 59 2.19 -10.05 6.87
CA GLY A 59 3.49 -10.25 6.23
C GLY A 59 3.47 -10.61 4.74
N ALA A 60 2.29 -10.74 4.11
CA ALA A 60 2.15 -11.26 2.74
C ALA A 60 2.84 -10.39 1.67
N TRP A 61 3.13 -9.11 1.95
CA TRP A 61 3.89 -8.23 1.06
C TRP A 61 5.32 -8.73 0.78
N ARG A 62 5.86 -9.62 1.62
CA ARG A 62 7.18 -10.25 1.43
C ARG A 62 7.15 -11.45 0.48
N ASP A 63 5.96 -11.95 0.16
CA ASP A 63 5.83 -13.14 -0.67
C ASP A 63 6.14 -12.84 -2.13
N LYS A 64 6.79 -13.79 -2.82
CA LYS A 64 7.24 -13.60 -4.21
C LYS A 64 6.10 -13.44 -5.21
N ASP A 65 4.91 -13.91 -4.87
CA ASP A 65 3.69 -13.85 -5.67
C ASP A 65 2.77 -12.68 -5.28
N THR A 66 3.23 -11.80 -4.39
CA THR A 66 2.56 -10.54 -4.06
C THR A 66 3.12 -9.40 -4.88
N THR A 67 2.24 -8.66 -5.55
CA THR A 67 2.60 -7.43 -6.26
C THR A 67 2.17 -6.22 -5.44
N ILE A 68 3.09 -5.25 -5.30
CA ILE A 68 2.86 -3.99 -4.61
C ILE A 68 2.89 -2.87 -5.65
N TYR A 69 1.83 -2.06 -5.66
CA TYR A 69 1.74 -0.84 -6.43
C TYR A 69 1.66 0.37 -5.50
N ILE A 70 2.27 1.48 -5.92
CA ILE A 70 2.07 2.79 -5.33
C ILE A 70 1.38 3.73 -6.31
N PHE A 71 0.67 4.72 -5.77
CA PHE A 71 0.06 5.82 -6.53
C PHE A 71 -0.06 7.05 -5.63
N SER A 72 -0.12 8.24 -6.22
CA SER A 72 -0.46 9.47 -5.49
C SER A 72 -1.90 9.89 -5.79
N ALA A 73 -2.49 10.63 -4.85
CA ALA A 73 -3.81 11.23 -4.98
C ALA A 73 -3.69 12.72 -4.67
N ASP A 74 -4.20 13.57 -5.54
CA ASP A 74 -4.46 14.96 -5.17
C ASP A 74 -5.61 14.95 -4.16
N ILE A 75 -5.30 15.28 -2.92
CA ILE A 75 -6.29 15.47 -1.87
C ILE A 75 -6.63 16.96 -1.90
N ILE A 76 -7.88 17.27 -2.25
CA ILE A 76 -8.42 18.61 -2.08
C ILE A 76 -8.92 18.66 -0.63
N ASP A 77 -8.20 19.39 0.22
CA ASP A 77 -8.65 19.73 1.58
C ASP A 77 -9.83 20.71 1.56
#